data_AF-A0A963LJF6-F1
#
_entry.id   AF-A0A963LJF6-F1
#
_cell.length_a   1.000
_cell.length_b   1.000
_cell.length_c   1.000
_cell.angle_alpha   90.00
_cell.angle_beta   90.00
_cell.angle_gamma   90.00
#
_symmetry.space_group_name_H-M   'P 1'
#
loop_
_entity.id
_entity.type
_entity.pdbx_description
1 polymer ?
#
loop_
_entity_poly.entity_id
_entity_poly.type
_entity_poly.pdbx_seq_one_letter_code
_entity_poly.pdbx_strand_id
1 'polypeptide(L)'
;INPLRQLLEREIDFERIARLAEPKVFVNATDVETGRAVIFAGRRLTAQAVMASACLPMLFQAPEIDGRAYWDGGYSGNPALAPLVELCSTRDILLVQINPLRYPGTPKTAEEIVDRANALTFNASLIAQMRWVAVLNDMVAKGVAPAGLRAIHMHRIDGGKAMRELPPNSKTNPTRASVQHLFDLGERAARRWLGRHLVAVGHGSSVKLERDYGDPLRLDYGTLPDEPPGALVTVVDPATLWPQDARAAAAALADEAAHAATLAAGVRMVPVPDGGDADPAADPDANHVPDA
;
A
#
# COMPACT_ATOMS: atom_id res chain seq x y z
N ILE A 1 -14.67 -21.42 12.26
CA ILE A 1 -15.01 -20.70 11.01
C ILE A 1 -14.29 -19.36 11.02
N ASN A 2 -13.49 -19.03 10.00
CA ASN A 2 -12.77 -17.75 9.91
C ASN A 2 -13.53 -16.80 8.96
N PRO A 3 -14.14 -15.70 9.43
CA PRO A 3 -14.94 -14.79 8.60
C PRO A 3 -14.16 -14.13 7.45
N LEU A 4 -12.87 -13.84 7.66
CA LEU A 4 -12.02 -13.25 6.62
C LEU A 4 -11.79 -14.24 5.48
N ARG A 5 -11.58 -15.53 5.79
CA ARG A 5 -11.45 -16.58 4.77
C ARG A 5 -12.69 -16.62 3.86
N GLN A 6 -13.88 -16.65 4.47
CA GLN A 6 -15.14 -16.72 3.73
C GLN A 6 -15.35 -15.47 2.86
N LEU A 7 -15.01 -14.29 3.36
CA LEU A 7 -15.03 -13.05 2.59
C LEU A 7 -14.10 -13.15 1.39
N LEU A 8 -12.83 -13.54 1.59
CA LEU A 8 -11.85 -13.64 0.52
C LEU A 8 -12.27 -14.66 -0.55
N GLU A 9 -12.74 -15.83 -0.15
CA GLU A 9 -13.20 -16.88 -1.07
C GLU A 9 -14.47 -16.47 -1.85
N ARG A 10 -15.28 -15.57 -1.29
CA ARG A 10 -16.48 -15.04 -1.96
C ARG A 10 -16.16 -13.90 -2.92
N GLU A 11 -15.27 -12.99 -2.54
CA GLU A 11 -15.01 -11.76 -3.30
C GLU A 11 -13.86 -11.91 -4.32
N ILE A 12 -13.02 -12.93 -4.18
CA ILE A 12 -11.81 -13.12 -5.01
C ILE A 12 -11.82 -14.49 -5.69
N ASP A 13 -11.78 -14.49 -7.03
CA ASP A 13 -11.60 -15.69 -7.83
C ASP A 13 -10.10 -16.01 -8.01
N PHE A 14 -9.54 -16.74 -7.03
CA PHE A 14 -8.13 -17.14 -7.03
C PHE A 14 -7.75 -18.04 -8.20
N GLU A 15 -8.67 -18.89 -8.67
CA GLU A 15 -8.44 -19.77 -9.83
C GLU A 15 -8.29 -18.95 -11.11
N ARG A 16 -9.09 -17.91 -11.28
CA ARG A 16 -8.97 -16.98 -12.38
C ARG A 16 -7.66 -16.20 -12.32
N ILE A 17 -7.31 -15.63 -11.15
CA ILE A 17 -6.04 -14.90 -10.96
C ILE A 17 -4.85 -15.80 -11.29
N ALA A 18 -4.87 -17.07 -10.87
CA ALA A 18 -3.79 -18.01 -11.10
C ALA A 18 -3.52 -18.32 -12.58
N ARG A 19 -4.51 -18.08 -13.47
CA ARG A 19 -4.41 -18.33 -14.92
C ARG A 19 -4.06 -17.09 -15.73
N LEU A 20 -4.08 -15.90 -15.11
CA LEU A 20 -3.72 -14.67 -15.80
C LEU A 20 -2.23 -14.67 -16.14
N ALA A 21 -1.91 -14.31 -17.38
CA ALA A 21 -0.55 -13.93 -17.74
C ALA A 21 -0.21 -12.56 -17.14
N GLU A 22 -1.16 -11.63 -17.21
CA GLU A 22 -1.12 -10.28 -16.63
C GLU A 22 -2.52 -9.85 -16.14
N PRO A 23 -2.63 -9.06 -15.05
CA PRO A 23 -1.55 -8.70 -14.14
C PRO A 23 -1.06 -9.90 -13.34
N LYS A 24 0.26 -9.96 -13.09
CA LYS A 24 0.83 -10.92 -12.14
C LYS A 24 0.59 -10.41 -10.72
N VAL A 25 0.18 -11.30 -9.83
CA VAL A 25 -0.09 -10.98 -8.42
C VAL A 25 0.88 -11.73 -7.52
N PHE A 26 1.52 -10.99 -6.62
CA PHE A 26 2.47 -11.51 -5.66
C PHE A 26 2.01 -11.12 -4.25
N VAL A 27 1.97 -12.10 -3.35
CA VAL A 27 1.63 -11.90 -1.94
C VAL A 27 2.80 -12.39 -1.10
N ASN A 28 3.36 -11.51 -0.28
CA ASN A 28 4.49 -11.83 0.60
C ASN A 28 3.99 -12.25 1.98
N ALA A 29 4.52 -13.34 2.52
CA ALA A 29 4.36 -13.71 3.93
C ALA A 29 5.72 -14.04 4.54
N THR A 30 5.80 -13.99 5.86
CA THR A 30 7.02 -14.33 6.62
C THR A 30 6.87 -15.75 7.17
N ASP A 31 7.78 -16.65 6.79
CA ASP A 31 7.91 -17.97 7.40
C ASP A 31 8.36 -17.80 8.86
N VAL A 32 7.55 -18.25 9.81
CA VAL A 32 7.75 -17.98 11.25
C VAL A 32 9.01 -18.64 11.79
N GLU A 33 9.34 -19.84 11.31
CA GLU A 33 10.49 -20.61 11.80
C GLU A 33 11.81 -20.00 11.33
N THR A 34 11.85 -19.52 10.08
CA THR A 34 13.09 -19.07 9.43
C THR A 34 13.23 -17.55 9.33
N GLY A 35 12.14 -16.80 9.52
CA GLY A 35 12.07 -15.36 9.31
C GLY A 35 12.18 -14.94 7.83
N ARG A 36 12.16 -15.88 6.88
CA ARG A 36 12.38 -15.61 5.46
C ARG A 36 11.08 -15.20 4.76
N ALA A 37 11.22 -14.33 3.77
CA ALA A 37 10.13 -13.96 2.87
C ALA A 37 9.72 -15.16 1.99
N VAL A 38 8.42 -15.41 1.88
CA VAL A 38 7.83 -16.39 0.98
C VAL A 38 6.80 -15.69 0.10
N ILE A 39 7.03 -15.76 -1.20
CA ILE A 39 6.14 -15.16 -2.20
C ILE A 39 5.15 -16.21 -2.72
N PHE A 40 3.87 -15.93 -2.54
CA PHE A 40 2.75 -16.69 -3.10
C PHE A 40 2.27 -16.00 -4.38
N ALA A 41 2.22 -16.76 -5.48
CA ALA A 41 1.80 -16.30 -6.79
C ALA A 41 1.21 -17.47 -7.60
N GLY A 42 0.50 -17.15 -8.69
CA GLY A 42 -0.13 -18.15 -9.55
C GLY A 42 -1.04 -19.09 -8.75
N ARG A 43 -0.92 -20.41 -8.95
CA ARG A 43 -1.73 -21.41 -8.24
C ARG A 43 -1.46 -21.50 -6.73
N ARG A 44 -0.35 -20.95 -6.25
CA ARG A 44 -0.05 -20.89 -4.81
C ARG A 44 -0.72 -19.69 -4.13
N LEU A 45 -1.24 -18.73 -4.90
CA LEU A 45 -1.99 -17.61 -4.36
C LEU A 45 -3.42 -18.06 -4.03
N THR A 46 -3.70 -18.22 -2.75
CA THR A 46 -5.00 -18.67 -2.23
C THR A 46 -5.50 -17.71 -1.16
N ALA A 47 -6.76 -17.86 -0.73
CA ALA A 47 -7.30 -17.12 0.42
C ALA A 47 -6.41 -17.30 1.66
N GLN A 48 -5.86 -18.49 1.86
CA GLN A 48 -4.98 -18.78 2.98
C GLN A 48 -3.63 -18.06 2.87
N ALA A 49 -3.07 -17.93 1.67
CA ALA A 49 -1.86 -17.14 1.44
C ALA A 49 -2.09 -15.64 1.73
N VAL A 50 -3.24 -15.11 1.33
CA VAL A 50 -3.64 -13.72 1.64
C VAL A 50 -3.80 -13.53 3.15
N MET A 51 -4.44 -14.48 3.84
CA MET A 51 -4.57 -14.45 5.29
C MET A 51 -3.22 -14.53 6.00
N ALA A 52 -2.30 -15.37 5.52
CA ALA A 52 -0.94 -15.46 6.05
C ALA A 52 -0.21 -14.11 5.93
N SER A 53 -0.29 -13.47 4.76
CA SER A 53 0.29 -12.15 4.51
C SER A 53 -0.30 -11.02 5.35
N ALA A 54 -1.51 -11.18 5.91
CA ALA A 54 -2.17 -10.20 6.78
C ALA A 54 -2.19 -10.65 8.26
N CYS A 55 -1.45 -11.70 8.61
CA CYS A 55 -1.48 -12.29 9.94
C CYS A 55 -0.53 -11.55 10.89
N LEU A 56 -1.06 -10.56 11.61
CA LEU A 56 -0.34 -9.90 12.70
C LEU A 56 -0.31 -10.80 13.94
N PRO A 57 0.87 -11.12 14.52
CA PRO A 57 1.02 -12.13 15.56
C PRO A 57 0.27 -11.83 16.86
N MET A 58 0.01 -10.54 17.15
CA MET A 58 -0.72 -10.12 18.33
C MET A 58 -2.25 -10.20 18.17
N LEU A 59 -2.75 -10.41 16.95
CA LEU A 59 -4.17 -10.38 16.64
C LEU A 59 -4.70 -11.73 16.14
N PHE A 60 -3.87 -12.52 15.46
CA PHE A 60 -4.29 -13.76 14.84
C PHE A 60 -3.27 -14.89 15.06
N GLN A 61 -3.77 -16.12 15.13
CA GLN A 61 -2.91 -17.31 15.07
C GLN A 61 -2.38 -17.48 13.65
N ALA A 62 -1.10 -17.87 13.55
CA ALA A 62 -0.40 -18.08 12.28
C ALA A 62 -1.12 -19.13 11.42
N PRO A 63 -1.54 -18.81 10.18
CA PRO A 63 -2.03 -19.80 9.26
C PRO A 63 -0.93 -20.80 8.86
N GLU A 64 -1.28 -22.08 8.78
CA GLU A 64 -0.34 -23.14 8.37
C GLU A 64 -0.57 -23.57 6.92
N ILE A 65 0.40 -23.33 6.05
CA ILE A 65 0.35 -23.75 4.63
C ILE A 65 1.45 -24.79 4.44
N ASP A 66 1.09 -25.98 3.94
CA ASP A 66 2.01 -27.09 3.69
C ASP A 66 2.90 -27.44 4.92
N GLY A 67 2.32 -27.40 6.12
CA GLY A 67 2.99 -27.72 7.38
C GLY A 67 3.91 -26.62 7.93
N ARG A 68 3.84 -25.39 7.39
CA ARG A 68 4.63 -24.24 7.85
C ARG A 68 3.73 -23.11 8.32
N ALA A 69 4.08 -22.50 9.44
CA ALA A 69 3.38 -21.34 9.99
C ALA A 69 3.88 -20.03 9.36
N TYR A 70 2.95 -19.12 9.08
CA TYR A 70 3.23 -17.84 8.45
C TYR A 70 2.66 -16.65 9.21
N TRP A 71 3.41 -15.55 9.21
CA TRP A 71 2.98 -14.23 9.66
C TRP A 71 2.98 -13.22 8.50
N ASP A 72 2.50 -12.01 8.81
CA ASP A 72 2.48 -10.87 7.92
C ASP A 72 3.79 -10.71 7.15
N GLY A 73 3.69 -10.43 5.84
CA GLY A 73 4.84 -10.27 4.97
C GLY A 73 5.76 -9.14 5.38
N GLY A 74 5.25 -8.14 6.10
CA GLY A 74 6.03 -6.97 6.44
C GLY A 74 7.18 -7.21 7.41
N TYR A 75 7.20 -8.35 8.12
CA TYR A 75 8.36 -8.74 8.93
C TYR A 75 9.57 -9.20 8.10
N SER A 76 9.36 -9.59 6.85
CA SER A 76 10.42 -10.02 5.92
C SER A 76 10.57 -9.11 4.69
N GLY A 77 9.54 -8.33 4.33
CA GLY A 77 9.58 -7.30 3.28
C GLY A 77 8.23 -6.62 3.01
N ASN A 78 8.17 -5.28 3.10
CA ASN A 78 6.94 -4.50 2.87
C ASN A 78 7.13 -3.26 1.95
N PRO A 79 6.72 -3.32 0.67
CA PRO A 79 6.43 -4.53 -0.11
C PRO A 79 7.73 -5.23 -0.53
N ALA A 80 7.63 -6.50 -0.94
CA ALA A 80 8.75 -7.18 -1.62
C ALA A 80 8.84 -6.70 -3.08
N LEU A 81 9.88 -5.93 -3.43
CA LEU A 81 10.09 -5.40 -4.78
C LEU A 81 10.79 -6.39 -5.71
N ALA A 82 11.57 -7.34 -5.17
CA ALA A 82 12.33 -8.29 -5.99
C ALA A 82 11.47 -9.06 -7.03
N PRO A 83 10.27 -9.59 -6.69
CA PRO A 83 9.40 -10.23 -7.68
C PRO A 83 8.98 -9.28 -8.82
N LEU A 84 8.79 -7.99 -8.54
CA LEU A 84 8.42 -7.01 -9.55
C LEU A 84 9.59 -6.72 -10.50
N VAL A 85 10.82 -6.68 -9.98
CA VAL A 85 12.01 -6.43 -10.79
C VAL A 85 12.41 -7.65 -11.62
N GLU A 86 12.31 -8.84 -11.03
CA GLU A 86 12.78 -10.08 -11.65
C GLU A 86 11.77 -10.71 -12.60
N LEU A 87 10.47 -10.58 -12.31
CA LEU A 87 9.42 -11.34 -13.00
C LEU A 87 8.51 -10.47 -13.88
N CYS A 88 8.66 -9.14 -13.86
CA CYS A 88 7.88 -8.22 -14.69
C CYS A 88 8.75 -7.51 -15.74
N SER A 89 8.12 -7.05 -16.81
CA SER A 89 8.78 -6.41 -17.96
C SER A 89 8.93 -4.89 -17.83
N THR A 90 8.10 -4.26 -16.99
CA THR A 90 8.13 -2.82 -16.74
C THR A 90 9.34 -2.40 -15.90
N ARG A 91 9.76 -1.14 -16.07
CA ARG A 91 10.77 -0.50 -15.22
C ARG A 91 10.12 0.35 -14.12
N ASP A 92 8.84 0.67 -14.26
CA ASP A 92 8.11 1.56 -13.38
C ASP A 92 7.46 0.78 -12.25
N ILE A 93 7.73 1.20 -11.01
CA ILE A 93 7.11 0.66 -9.79
C ILE A 93 6.36 1.79 -9.11
N LEU A 94 5.04 1.65 -8.99
CA LEU A 94 4.20 2.54 -8.22
C LEU A 94 3.99 2.00 -6.80
N LEU A 95 4.63 2.64 -5.83
CA LEU A 95 4.43 2.35 -4.42
C LEU A 95 3.21 3.12 -3.88
N VAL A 96 2.24 2.40 -3.33
CA VAL A 96 1.19 2.99 -2.49
C VAL A 96 1.64 2.87 -1.03
N GLN A 97 2.07 3.98 -0.46
CA GLN A 97 2.63 4.02 0.88
C GLN A 97 1.61 4.53 1.89
N ILE A 98 1.17 3.62 2.78
CA ILE A 98 0.19 3.91 3.83
C ILE A 98 0.88 4.46 5.08
N ASN A 99 1.90 3.77 5.58
CA ASN A 99 2.63 4.20 6.77
C ASN A 99 3.61 5.33 6.43
N PRO A 100 3.48 6.51 7.05
CA PRO A 100 4.47 7.58 6.95
C PRO A 100 5.87 7.11 7.36
N LEU A 101 6.90 7.60 6.66
CA LEU A 101 8.30 7.39 7.08
C LEU A 101 8.63 8.15 8.37
N ARG A 102 7.99 9.31 8.55
CA ARG A 102 8.24 10.21 9.68
C ARG A 102 6.97 10.53 10.44
N TYR A 103 7.14 10.51 11.75
CA TYR A 103 6.18 10.99 12.73
C TYR A 103 6.92 12.07 13.55
N PRO A 104 6.39 13.29 13.63
CA PRO A 104 7.01 14.34 14.44
C PRO A 104 6.87 14.01 15.93
N GLY A 105 7.90 14.32 16.71
CA GLY A 105 7.93 14.11 18.16
C GLY A 105 8.29 12.68 18.59
N THR A 106 8.27 12.47 19.91
CA THR A 106 8.62 11.20 20.56
C THR A 106 7.36 10.57 21.16
N PRO A 107 7.08 9.29 20.90
CA PRO A 107 5.94 8.61 21.51
C PRO A 107 6.11 8.56 23.04
N LYS A 108 5.03 8.81 23.79
CA LYS A 108 5.06 8.92 25.26
C LYS A 108 4.23 7.85 25.95
N THR A 109 3.20 7.32 25.27
CA THR A 109 2.36 6.25 25.82
C THR A 109 2.81 4.88 25.32
N ALA A 110 2.46 3.81 26.04
CA ALA A 110 2.77 2.44 25.60
C ALA A 110 2.17 2.12 24.23
N GLU A 111 0.94 2.58 23.96
CA GLU A 111 0.26 2.41 22.67
C GLU A 111 1.02 3.12 21.54
N GLU A 112 1.41 4.38 21.75
CA GLU A 112 2.20 5.14 20.77
C GLU A 112 3.57 4.50 20.52
N ILE A 113 4.22 3.95 21.56
CA ILE A 113 5.51 3.29 21.44
C ILE A 113 5.38 2.01 20.61
N VAL A 114 4.38 1.17 20.89
CA VAL A 114 4.13 -0.06 20.11
C VAL A 114 3.77 0.27 18.67
N ASP A 115 2.91 1.25 18.42
CA ASP A 115 2.57 1.69 17.07
C ASP A 115 3.80 2.19 16.31
N ARG A 116 4.63 3.00 16.97
CA ARG A 116 5.87 3.51 16.39
C ARG A 116 6.87 2.40 16.09
N ALA A 117 7.04 1.43 16.99
CA ALA A 117 7.91 0.28 16.79
C ALA A 117 7.47 -0.58 15.59
N ASN A 118 6.17 -0.82 15.45
CA ASN A 118 5.61 -1.52 14.29
C ASN A 118 5.84 -0.74 12.99
N ALA A 119 5.57 0.57 12.98
CA ALA A 119 5.81 1.42 11.81
C ALA A 119 7.29 1.44 11.40
N LEU A 120 8.22 1.51 12.37
CA LEU A 120 9.66 1.44 12.11
C LEU A 120 10.06 0.09 11.52
N THR A 121 9.54 -1.02 12.07
CA THR A 121 9.83 -2.38 11.60
C THR A 121 9.44 -2.53 10.13
N PHE A 122 8.23 -2.13 9.76
CA PHE A 122 7.77 -2.22 8.37
C PHE A 122 8.54 -1.28 7.43
N ASN A 123 8.79 -0.03 7.86
CA ASN A 123 9.53 0.95 7.05
C ASN A 123 11.00 0.59 6.85
N ALA A 124 11.63 -0.12 7.79
CA ALA A 124 13.04 -0.51 7.67
C ALA A 124 13.29 -1.36 6.41
N SER A 125 12.39 -2.31 6.14
CA SER A 125 12.47 -3.15 4.93
C SER A 125 12.31 -2.34 3.64
N LEU A 126 11.39 -1.36 3.64
CA LEU A 126 11.17 -0.46 2.51
C LEU A 126 12.40 0.41 2.24
N ILE A 127 12.97 1.01 3.28
CA ILE A 127 14.17 1.85 3.18
C ILE A 127 15.34 1.04 2.59
N ALA A 128 15.56 -0.18 3.09
CA ALA A 128 16.61 -1.05 2.57
C ALA A 128 16.43 -1.34 1.06
N GLN A 129 15.19 -1.61 0.63
CA GLN A 129 14.90 -1.84 -0.78
C GLN A 129 15.06 -0.58 -1.64
N MET A 130 14.68 0.60 -1.15
CA MET A 130 14.91 1.86 -1.88
C MET A 130 16.40 2.18 -2.03
N ARG A 131 17.21 1.88 -1.01
CA ARG A 131 18.67 2.01 -1.10
C ARG A 131 19.26 1.06 -2.14
N TRP A 132 18.79 -0.19 -2.17
CA TRP A 132 19.17 -1.16 -3.19
C TRP A 132 18.81 -0.67 -4.61
N VAL A 133 17.60 -0.14 -4.81
CA VAL A 133 17.19 0.45 -6.09
C VAL A 133 18.10 1.61 -6.49
N ALA A 134 18.47 2.49 -5.54
CA ALA A 134 19.34 3.62 -5.83
C ALA A 134 20.75 3.17 -6.25
N VAL A 135 21.34 2.18 -5.57
CA VAL A 135 22.64 1.60 -5.97
C VAL A 135 22.55 0.95 -7.35
N LEU A 136 21.49 0.19 -7.62
CA LEU A 136 21.27 -0.44 -8.92
C LEU A 136 21.19 0.61 -10.04
N ASN A 137 20.43 1.68 -9.82
CA ASN A 137 20.29 2.77 -10.78
C ASN A 137 21.62 3.49 -11.04
N ASP A 138 22.42 3.73 -9.99
CA ASP A 138 23.77 4.30 -10.11
C ASP A 138 24.72 3.40 -10.90
N MET A 139 24.69 2.08 -10.66
CA MET A 139 25.47 1.10 -11.43
C MET A 139 25.08 1.09 -12.92
N VAL A 140 23.78 1.16 -13.21
CA VAL A 140 23.27 1.24 -14.59
C VAL A 140 23.74 2.54 -15.25
N ALA A 141 23.64 3.68 -14.56
CA ALA A 141 24.08 4.98 -15.08
C ALA A 141 25.59 5.02 -15.37
N LYS A 142 26.40 4.33 -14.55
CA LYS A 142 27.85 4.20 -14.73
C LYS A 142 28.26 3.14 -15.75
N GLY A 143 27.31 2.35 -16.28
CA GLY A 143 27.61 1.28 -17.23
C GLY A 143 28.33 0.07 -16.62
N VAL A 144 28.26 -0.11 -15.30
CA VAL A 144 28.91 -1.23 -14.57
C VAL A 144 27.91 -2.28 -14.08
N ALA A 145 26.63 -2.10 -14.36
CA ALA A 145 25.59 -3.08 -14.02
C ALA A 145 25.72 -4.36 -14.86
N PRO A 146 25.41 -5.54 -14.26
CA PRO A 146 25.28 -6.79 -15.01
C PRO A 146 24.35 -6.66 -16.23
N ALA A 147 24.67 -7.41 -17.29
CA ALA A 147 23.90 -7.39 -18.53
C ALA A 147 22.42 -7.75 -18.28
N GLY A 148 21.52 -6.98 -18.88
CA GLY A 148 20.07 -7.17 -18.77
C GLY A 148 19.40 -6.41 -17.61
N LEU A 149 20.16 -5.89 -16.64
CA LEU A 149 19.61 -4.99 -15.63
C LEU A 149 19.31 -3.62 -16.24
N ARG A 150 18.17 -3.04 -15.82
CA ARG A 150 17.67 -1.76 -16.30
C ARG A 150 17.37 -0.89 -15.09
N ALA A 151 17.54 0.42 -15.25
CA ALA A 151 17.18 1.36 -14.21
C ALA A 151 15.69 1.23 -13.87
N ILE A 152 15.37 1.29 -12.59
CA ILE A 152 14.02 1.21 -12.04
C ILE A 152 13.52 2.63 -11.80
N HIS A 153 12.33 2.94 -12.30
CA HIS A 153 11.64 4.19 -12.04
C HIS A 153 10.69 4.00 -10.86
N MET A 154 10.98 4.69 -9.76
CA MET A 154 10.15 4.62 -8.57
C MET A 154 9.13 5.75 -8.56
N HIS A 155 7.88 5.40 -8.31
CA HIS A 155 6.78 6.32 -8.12
C HIS A 155 6.14 6.09 -6.76
N ARG A 156 5.55 7.13 -6.17
CA ARG A 156 4.88 7.01 -4.87
C ARG A 156 3.59 7.80 -4.81
N ILE A 157 2.53 7.13 -4.37
CA ILE A 157 1.33 7.74 -3.80
C ILE A 157 1.43 7.57 -2.29
N ASP A 158 1.34 8.66 -1.54
CA ASP A 158 1.25 8.65 -0.09
C ASP A 158 0.08 9.50 0.39
N GLY A 159 -0.43 9.18 1.59
CA GLY A 159 -1.56 9.92 2.17
C GLY A 159 -1.17 11.24 2.84
N GLY A 160 0.10 11.66 2.73
CA GLY A 160 0.58 12.97 3.12
C GLY A 160 0.31 13.32 4.58
N LYS A 161 -0.11 14.58 4.81
CA LYS A 161 -0.40 15.12 6.14
C LYS A 161 -1.58 14.39 6.81
N ALA A 162 -2.63 14.08 6.04
CA ALA A 162 -3.84 13.45 6.57
C ALA A 162 -3.53 12.09 7.23
N MET A 163 -2.71 11.24 6.61
CA MET A 163 -2.31 9.96 7.22
C MET A 163 -1.39 10.11 8.44
N ARG A 164 -0.63 11.20 8.54
CA ARG A 164 0.25 11.47 9.70
C ARG A 164 -0.52 11.92 10.94
N GLU A 165 -1.70 12.51 10.76
CA GLU A 165 -2.53 13.06 11.85
C GLU A 165 -3.53 12.04 12.40
N LEU A 166 -3.66 10.87 11.78
CA LEU A 166 -4.52 9.81 12.29
C LEU A 166 -3.97 9.23 13.60
N PRO A 167 -4.81 9.08 14.64
CA PRO A 167 -4.39 8.49 15.90
C PRO A 167 -4.06 6.99 15.74
N PRO A 168 -3.21 6.41 16.61
CA PRO A 168 -2.82 5.00 16.55
C PRO A 168 -4.01 4.02 16.46
N ASN A 169 -5.05 4.27 17.27
CA ASN A 169 -6.27 3.46 17.32
C ASN A 169 -7.10 3.44 16.01
N SER A 170 -6.82 4.34 15.05
CA SER A 170 -7.45 4.30 13.73
C SER A 170 -7.20 3.00 12.98
N LYS A 171 -6.09 2.30 13.29
CA LYS A 171 -5.70 1.03 12.66
C LYS A 171 -6.53 -0.17 13.12
N THR A 172 -7.23 -0.05 14.25
CA THR A 172 -7.99 -1.14 14.87
C THR A 172 -9.50 -0.87 14.92
N ASN A 173 -9.96 0.26 14.37
CA ASN A 173 -11.36 0.66 14.37
C ASN A 173 -11.98 0.71 12.97
N PRO A 174 -12.46 -0.44 12.42
CA PRO A 174 -12.95 -0.53 11.06
C PRO A 174 -14.44 -0.14 10.93
N THR A 175 -14.84 1.04 11.43
CA THR A 175 -16.21 1.51 11.19
C THR A 175 -16.41 1.81 9.70
N ARG A 176 -17.65 1.68 9.19
CA ARG A 176 -17.98 2.03 7.80
C ARG A 176 -17.54 3.46 7.47
N ALA A 177 -17.79 4.42 8.36
CA ALA A 177 -17.41 5.81 8.17
C ALA A 177 -15.88 5.98 8.09
N SER A 178 -15.13 5.29 8.95
CA SER A 178 -13.66 5.29 8.92
C SER A 178 -13.11 4.69 7.62
N VAL A 179 -13.64 3.56 7.17
CA VAL A 179 -13.21 2.91 5.93
C VAL A 179 -13.52 3.79 4.71
N GLN A 180 -14.73 4.37 4.64
CA GLN A 180 -15.09 5.29 3.56
C GLN A 180 -14.19 6.52 3.54
N HIS A 181 -13.92 7.11 4.70
CA HIS A 181 -13.01 8.26 4.81
C HIS A 181 -11.60 7.95 4.27
N LEU A 182 -11.05 6.78 4.63
CA LEU A 182 -9.75 6.33 4.15
C LEU A 182 -9.75 6.07 2.64
N PHE A 183 -10.84 5.50 2.11
CA PHE A 183 -11.03 5.29 0.68
C PHE A 183 -11.01 6.62 -0.07
N ASP A 184 -11.82 7.60 0.35
CA ASP A 184 -11.87 8.91 -0.30
C ASP A 184 -10.51 9.64 -0.21
N LEU A 185 -9.77 9.46 0.88
CA LEU A 185 -8.42 10.00 1.02
C LEU A 185 -7.46 9.38 0.00
N GLY A 186 -7.50 8.06 -0.16
CA GLY A 186 -6.72 7.34 -1.16
C GLY A 186 -7.05 7.77 -2.58
N GLU A 187 -8.33 7.89 -2.92
CA GLU A 187 -8.78 8.36 -4.22
C GLU A 187 -8.28 9.78 -4.52
N ARG A 188 -8.46 10.71 -3.57
CA ARG A 188 -7.93 12.09 -3.71
C ARG A 188 -6.41 12.10 -3.88
N ALA A 189 -5.68 11.23 -3.18
CA ALA A 189 -4.23 11.13 -3.30
C ALA A 189 -3.82 10.60 -4.69
N ALA A 190 -4.50 9.57 -5.19
CA ALA A 190 -4.27 9.01 -6.52
C ALA A 190 -4.58 10.05 -7.62
N ARG A 191 -5.72 10.74 -7.55
CA ARG A 191 -6.08 11.81 -8.52
C ARG A 191 -5.04 12.93 -8.55
N ARG A 192 -4.55 13.37 -7.39
CA ARG A 192 -3.46 14.36 -7.33
C ARG A 192 -2.16 13.85 -7.95
N TRP A 193 -1.81 12.58 -7.70
CA TRP A 193 -0.60 11.99 -8.26
C TRP A 193 -0.69 11.86 -9.78
N LEU A 194 -1.81 11.36 -10.31
CA LEU A 194 -2.07 11.26 -11.74
C LEU A 194 -1.92 12.61 -12.44
N GLY A 195 -2.52 13.67 -11.90
CA GLY A 195 -2.42 15.02 -12.47
C GLY A 195 -1.02 15.63 -12.45
N ARG A 196 -0.09 15.13 -11.62
CA ARG A 196 1.26 15.69 -11.47
C ARG A 196 2.37 14.84 -12.06
N HIS A 197 2.21 13.52 -12.05
CA HIS A 197 3.31 12.57 -12.20
C HIS A 197 3.05 11.47 -13.23
N LEU A 198 1.85 11.38 -13.82
CA LEU A 198 1.57 10.39 -14.86
C LEU A 198 2.54 10.49 -16.03
N VAL A 199 2.91 11.71 -16.43
CA VAL A 199 3.89 11.97 -17.51
C VAL A 199 5.29 11.43 -17.23
N ALA A 200 5.64 11.16 -15.97
CA ALA A 200 6.94 10.61 -15.61
C ALA A 200 7.01 9.08 -15.83
N VAL A 201 5.86 8.39 -15.86
CA VAL A 201 5.81 6.93 -16.06
C VAL A 201 6.44 6.58 -17.42
N GLY A 202 7.34 5.60 -17.41
CA GLY A 202 8.14 5.17 -18.56
C GLY A 202 9.39 6.02 -18.81
N HIS A 203 9.49 7.21 -18.20
CA HIS A 203 10.55 8.19 -18.47
C HIS A 203 11.49 8.41 -17.27
N GLY A 204 10.98 8.31 -16.04
CA GLY A 204 11.78 8.48 -14.83
C GLY A 204 10.95 8.44 -13.54
N SER A 205 11.63 8.40 -12.40
CA SER A 205 11.01 8.34 -11.07
C SER A 205 10.23 9.61 -10.72
N SER A 206 9.07 9.47 -10.04
CA SER A 206 8.38 10.61 -9.40
C SER A 206 8.91 10.93 -8.01
N VAL A 207 9.79 10.08 -7.46
CA VAL A 207 10.45 10.29 -6.15
C VAL A 207 11.95 10.48 -6.30
N LYS A 208 12.56 11.13 -5.32
CA LYS A 208 14.02 11.28 -5.22
C LYS A 208 14.51 10.35 -4.13
N LEU A 209 15.11 9.21 -4.52
CA LEU A 209 15.46 8.14 -3.58
C LEU A 209 16.34 8.62 -2.43
N GLU A 210 17.41 9.36 -2.73
CA GLU A 210 18.34 9.88 -1.70
C GLU A 210 17.65 10.84 -0.72
N ARG A 211 16.82 11.76 -1.23
CA ARG A 211 16.10 12.74 -0.41
C ARG A 211 15.04 12.07 0.47
N ASP A 212 14.28 11.15 -0.14
CA ASP A 212 13.06 10.61 0.46
C ASP A 212 13.33 9.42 1.39
N TYR A 213 14.39 8.64 1.11
CA TYR A 213 14.74 7.40 1.81
C TYR A 213 16.16 7.39 2.40
N GLY A 214 16.93 8.47 2.24
CA GLY A 214 18.28 8.62 2.77
C GLY A 214 19.38 8.17 1.79
N ASP A 215 20.63 8.45 2.16
CA ASP A 215 21.80 8.10 1.36
C ASP A 215 21.91 6.57 1.20
N PRO A 216 21.95 6.03 -0.03
CA PRO A 216 22.06 4.60 -0.24
C PRO A 216 23.41 4.01 0.19
N LEU A 217 24.49 4.80 0.12
CA LEU A 217 25.87 4.39 0.37
C LEU A 217 26.35 4.73 1.78
N ARG A 218 25.64 5.61 2.50
CA ARG A 218 25.94 5.95 3.89
C ARG A 218 24.77 5.59 4.80
N LEU A 219 25.06 4.94 5.92
CA LEU A 219 24.18 4.95 7.09
C LEU A 219 24.33 6.32 7.77
N ASP A 220 23.94 7.39 7.07
CA ASP A 220 23.92 8.73 7.65
C ASP A 220 22.62 8.90 8.45
N TYR A 221 22.76 9.00 9.77
CA TYR A 221 21.67 9.30 10.70
C TYR A 221 21.42 10.81 10.83
N GLY A 222 22.07 11.63 10.00
CA GLY A 222 21.95 13.08 10.00
C GLY A 222 20.49 13.56 9.94
N THR A 223 20.22 14.68 10.61
CA THR A 223 18.92 15.35 10.62
C THR A 223 18.47 15.59 9.20
N LEU A 224 17.55 14.73 8.75
CA LEU A 224 16.90 14.90 7.48
C LEU A 224 16.15 16.24 7.49
N PRO A 225 16.14 17.00 6.38
CA PRO A 225 15.61 18.37 6.36
C PRO A 225 14.17 18.45 6.89
N ASP A 226 13.89 19.53 7.63
CA ASP A 226 12.59 19.88 8.21
C ASP A 226 11.57 20.36 7.17
N GLU A 227 11.97 20.51 5.91
CA GLU A 227 11.05 20.95 4.86
C GLU A 227 10.03 19.86 4.52
N PRO A 228 8.73 20.22 4.38
CA PRO A 228 7.75 19.29 3.86
C PRO A 228 8.19 18.83 2.45
N PRO A 229 7.90 17.59 2.04
CA PRO A 229 8.20 17.15 0.68
C PRO A 229 7.45 18.03 -0.33
N GLY A 230 8.15 19.01 -0.91
CA GLY A 230 7.60 19.91 -1.92
C GLY A 230 8.06 21.36 -1.79
N ALA A 231 9.28 21.66 -2.26
CA ALA A 231 9.66 23.00 -2.68
C ALA A 231 10.16 22.95 -4.14
N LEU A 232 9.20 23.17 -5.04
CA LEU A 232 9.27 23.67 -6.43
C LEU A 232 10.46 23.27 -7.32
N VAL A 233 10.23 22.29 -8.20
CA VAL A 233 10.50 22.50 -9.64
C VAL A 233 9.47 23.53 -10.11
N THR A 234 9.84 24.46 -10.99
CA THR A 234 8.94 25.46 -11.60
C THR A 234 7.53 24.90 -11.76
N VAL A 235 6.60 25.41 -10.95
CA VAL A 235 5.18 25.09 -11.10
C VAL A 235 4.74 25.73 -12.40
N VAL A 236 4.75 24.92 -13.44
CA VAL A 236 3.90 25.18 -14.59
C VAL A 236 2.49 24.93 -14.08
N ASP A 237 1.62 25.92 -14.20
CA ASP A 237 0.21 25.79 -13.83
C ASP A 237 -0.34 24.52 -14.53
N PRO A 238 -0.86 23.51 -13.80
CA PRO A 238 -1.42 22.30 -14.40
C PRO A 238 -2.52 22.59 -15.43
N ALA A 239 -3.18 23.75 -15.35
CA ALA A 239 -4.14 24.22 -16.36
C ALA A 239 -3.49 24.66 -17.68
N THR A 240 -2.18 24.93 -17.69
CA THR A 240 -1.40 25.32 -18.88
C THR A 240 -0.65 24.16 -19.55
N LEU A 241 -0.54 23.00 -18.88
CA LEU A 241 0.14 21.82 -19.42
C LEU A 241 -0.78 20.91 -20.23
N TRP A 242 -2.09 20.97 -19.98
CA TRP A 242 -3.09 20.21 -20.76
C TRP A 242 -4.44 20.94 -20.86
N PRO A 243 -5.04 20.98 -22.06
CA PRO A 243 -6.43 21.36 -22.21
C PRO A 243 -7.34 20.39 -21.42
N GLN A 244 -8.50 20.89 -21.00
CA GLN A 244 -9.36 20.24 -20.00
C GLN A 244 -9.89 18.86 -20.45
N ASP A 245 -10.09 18.69 -21.74
CA ASP A 245 -10.43 17.45 -22.42
C ASP A 245 -9.35 16.37 -22.26
N ALA A 246 -8.06 16.72 -22.38
CA ALA A 246 -6.95 15.79 -22.20
C ALA A 246 -6.84 15.27 -20.76
N ARG A 247 -7.14 16.13 -19.76
CA ARG A 247 -7.20 15.72 -18.35
C ARG A 247 -8.36 14.78 -18.06
N ALA A 248 -9.52 15.04 -18.65
CA ALA A 248 -10.69 14.16 -18.53
C ALA A 248 -10.44 12.80 -19.20
N ALA A 249 -9.81 12.79 -20.37
CA ALA A 249 -9.44 11.56 -21.08
C ALA A 249 -8.44 10.71 -20.28
N ALA A 250 -7.40 11.32 -19.69
CA ALA A 250 -6.43 10.59 -18.87
C ALA A 250 -7.06 10.01 -17.59
N ALA A 251 -7.97 10.74 -16.94
CA ALA A 251 -8.73 10.23 -15.79
C ALA A 251 -9.64 9.06 -16.19
N ALA A 252 -10.34 9.18 -17.32
CA ALA A 252 -11.18 8.10 -17.86
C ALA A 252 -10.36 6.85 -18.19
N LEU A 253 -9.16 7.00 -18.75
CA LEU A 253 -8.26 5.88 -19.07
C LEU A 253 -7.73 5.18 -17.82
N ALA A 254 -7.46 5.95 -16.75
CA ALA A 254 -7.08 5.40 -15.45
C ALA A 254 -8.25 4.66 -14.78
N ASP A 255 -9.46 5.23 -14.82
CA ASP A 255 -10.67 4.61 -14.30
C ASP A 255 -11.03 3.35 -15.10
N GLU A 256 -10.87 3.36 -16.43
CA GLU A 256 -11.06 2.20 -17.31
C GLU A 256 -10.02 1.11 -17.07
N ALA A 257 -8.74 1.46 -16.88
CA ALA A 257 -7.71 0.49 -16.53
C ALA A 257 -7.95 -0.15 -15.15
N ALA A 258 -8.37 0.64 -14.16
CA ALA A 258 -8.75 0.15 -12.84
C ALA A 258 -10.00 -0.74 -12.90
N HIS A 259 -11.00 -0.35 -13.69
CA HIS A 259 -12.21 -1.12 -13.91
C HIS A 259 -11.93 -2.43 -14.65
N ALA A 260 -11.12 -2.39 -15.72
CA ALA A 260 -10.68 -3.56 -16.46
C ALA A 260 -9.90 -4.53 -15.57
N ALA A 261 -9.01 -4.03 -14.70
CA ALA A 261 -8.31 -4.85 -13.70
C ALA A 261 -9.29 -5.50 -12.70
N THR A 262 -10.31 -4.75 -12.25
CA THR A 262 -11.37 -5.22 -11.34
C THR A 262 -12.23 -6.31 -12.00
N LEU A 263 -12.66 -6.10 -13.25
CA LEU A 263 -13.42 -7.05 -14.06
C LEU A 263 -12.61 -8.30 -14.43
N ALA A 264 -11.32 -8.13 -14.74
CA ALA A 264 -10.37 -9.20 -15.00
C ALA A 264 -10.14 -10.06 -13.75
N ALA A 265 -10.12 -9.44 -12.56
CA ALA A 265 -10.03 -10.12 -11.28
C ALA A 265 -11.37 -10.70 -10.79
N GLY A 266 -12.49 -10.42 -11.46
CA GLY A 266 -13.81 -10.95 -11.11
C GLY A 266 -14.44 -10.33 -9.86
N VAL A 267 -13.91 -9.22 -9.36
CA VAL A 267 -14.43 -8.52 -8.18
C VAL A 267 -15.77 -7.87 -8.54
N ARG A 268 -16.87 -8.29 -7.91
CA ARG A 268 -18.17 -7.61 -8.06
C ARG A 268 -18.26 -6.50 -7.03
N MET A 269 -18.14 -5.25 -7.49
CA MET A 269 -18.57 -4.10 -6.70
C MET A 269 -20.10 -4.18 -6.53
N VAL A 270 -20.56 -4.57 -5.35
CA VAL A 270 -21.99 -4.52 -5.00
C VAL A 270 -22.35 -3.05 -4.73
N PRO A 271 -23.31 -2.43 -5.46
CA PRO A 271 -23.78 -1.10 -5.13
C PRO A 271 -24.46 -1.14 -3.75
N VAL A 272 -24.06 -0.23 -2.86
CA VAL A 272 -24.75 -0.05 -1.58
C VAL A 272 -26.09 0.64 -1.88
N PRO A 273 -27.25 0.08 -1.49
CA PRO A 273 -28.51 0.78 -1.62
C PRO A 273 -28.54 2.00 -0.69
N ASP A 274 -29.02 3.13 -1.21
CA ASP A 274 -29.24 4.36 -0.44
C ASP A 274 -30.18 4.07 0.73
N GLY A 275 -29.61 3.94 1.93
CA GLY A 275 -30.35 3.86 3.17
C GLY A 275 -30.85 5.25 3.52
N GLY A 276 -32.12 5.51 3.20
CA GLY A 276 -32.82 6.72 3.61
C GLY A 276 -32.81 6.91 5.13
N ASP A 277 -32.72 8.18 5.53
CA ASP A 277 -32.75 8.66 6.90
C ASP A 277 -33.91 8.04 7.70
N ALA A 278 -33.58 7.29 8.74
CA ALA A 278 -34.47 7.02 9.85
C ALA A 278 -33.95 7.81 11.06
N ASP A 279 -34.65 8.91 11.33
CA ASP A 279 -34.48 9.84 12.44
C ASP A 279 -34.64 9.13 13.81
N PRO A 280 -33.65 9.16 14.72
CA PRO A 280 -33.78 8.61 16.05
C PRO A 280 -34.14 9.71 17.06
N ALA A 281 -35.42 10.08 17.12
CA ALA A 281 -35.94 10.90 18.22
C ALA A 281 -37.42 10.60 18.50
N ALA A 282 -37.67 9.76 19.52
CA ALA A 282 -38.72 9.88 20.54
C ALA A 282 -39.28 8.50 20.93
N ASP A 283 -38.79 7.94 22.04
CA ASP A 283 -39.68 7.27 22.99
C ASP A 283 -39.05 7.30 24.40
N PRO A 284 -39.54 8.16 25.32
CA PRO A 284 -39.03 8.24 26.68
C PRO A 284 -39.98 7.52 27.65
N ASP A 285 -40.21 6.22 27.52
CA ASP A 285 -40.85 5.47 28.61
C ASP A 285 -40.68 3.94 28.51
N ALA A 286 -39.55 3.41 29.02
CA ALA A 286 -39.44 1.99 29.33
C ALA A 286 -38.28 1.70 30.30
N ASN A 287 -38.39 2.20 31.54
CA ASN A 287 -37.64 1.64 32.67
C ASN A 287 -38.63 1.28 33.78
N HIS A 288 -39.18 0.06 33.69
CA HIS A 288 -39.80 -0.59 34.83
C HIS A 288 -39.25 -2.01 34.96
N VAL A 289 -38.43 -2.20 35.99
CA VAL A 289 -38.07 -3.50 36.57
C VAL A 289 -39.31 -4.04 37.28
N PRO A 290 -39.53 -5.37 37.30
CA PRO A 290 -39.56 -5.98 38.62
C PRO A 290 -38.80 -7.31 38.71
N ASP A 291 -38.23 -7.50 39.90
CA ASP A 291 -37.66 -8.73 40.45
C ASP A 291 -38.61 -9.93 40.39
N ALA A 292 -38.04 -11.12 40.12
CA ALA A 292 -38.23 -12.38 40.85
C ALA A 292 -37.32 -13.48 40.29
#